data_AF-A0A183IK65-F1
#
_entry.id   AF-A0A183IK65-F1
#
_cell.length_a   1.000
_cell.length_b   1.000
_cell.length_c   1.000
_cell.angle_alpha   90.00
_cell.angle_beta   90.00
_cell.angle_gamma   90.00
#
_symmetry.space_group_name_H-M   'P 1'
#
loop_
_entity.id
_entity.type
_entity.pdbx_description
1 polymer ?
#
loop_
_entity_poly.entity_id
_entity_poly.type
_entity_poly.pdbx_seq_one_letter_code
_entity_poly.pdbx_strand_id
1 'polypeptide(L)'
;MATSGKPPHFPQQPVARQNDDGSIELECFLEAAPAPDIRWFYEQKEIMDGGRFKMDLKQKGDDAYSAVLLIKVFTTLLLFFFQSVRFSN
;
A
#
# COMPACT_ATOMS: atom_id res chain seq x y z
N MET A 1 -5.05 -36.37 -2.37
CA MET A 1 -3.82 -35.57 -2.21
C MET A 1 -4.21 -34.32 -1.44
N ALA A 2 -3.91 -34.26 -0.14
CA ALA A 2 -4.17 -33.05 0.63
C ALA A 2 -3.17 -32.00 0.17
N THR A 3 -3.63 -30.98 -0.57
CA THR A 3 -2.83 -29.78 -0.79
C THR A 3 -2.64 -29.13 0.58
N SER A 4 -1.48 -29.35 1.19
CA SER A 4 -1.13 -28.78 2.50
C SER A 4 -1.07 -27.27 2.35
N GLY A 5 -2.21 -26.60 2.51
CA GLY A 5 -2.30 -25.14 2.45
C GLY A 5 -1.50 -24.54 3.60
N LYS A 6 -0.65 -23.57 3.27
CA LYS A 6 0.12 -22.82 4.25
C LYS A 6 -0.73 -21.63 4.71
N PRO A 7 -1.13 -21.56 5.99
CA PRO A 7 -1.90 -20.43 6.48
C PRO A 7 -1.07 -19.14 6.38
N PRO A 8 -1.72 -17.97 6.20
CA PRO A 8 -1.03 -16.69 6.21
C PRO A 8 -0.21 -16.50 7.48
N HIS A 9 1.09 -16.28 7.31
CA HIS A 9 2.04 -16.03 8.37
C HIS A 9 2.81 -14.74 8.10
N PHE A 10 3.00 -13.91 9.12
CA PHE A 10 3.67 -12.61 9.03
C PHE A 10 4.99 -12.67 9.78
N PRO A 11 6.09 -13.13 9.14
CA PRO A 11 7.36 -13.31 9.83
C PRO A 11 8.06 -11.98 10.15
N GLN A 12 7.59 -10.88 9.56
CA GLN A 12 8.15 -9.54 9.74
C GLN A 12 7.06 -8.57 10.18
N GLN A 13 7.43 -7.61 11.01
CA GLN A 13 6.55 -6.49 11.33
C GLN A 13 6.30 -5.66 10.06
N PRO A 14 5.08 -5.13 9.87
CA PRO A 14 4.83 -4.18 8.79
C PRO A 14 5.74 -2.97 8.92
N VAL A 15 6.26 -2.50 7.78
CA VAL A 15 7.16 -1.35 7.72
C VAL A 15 6.41 -0.19 7.13
N ALA A 16 6.34 0.92 7.88
CA ALA A 16 5.85 2.19 7.37
C ALA A 16 7.05 3.08 6.99
N ARG A 17 7.04 3.62 5.78
CA ARG A 17 8.02 4.57 5.27
C ARG A 17 7.31 5.84 4.81
N GLN A 18 7.89 6.98 5.13
CA GLN A 18 7.47 8.25 4.54
C GLN A 18 8.44 8.60 3.41
N ASN A 19 7.89 8.90 2.24
CA ASN A 19 8.64 9.30 1.07
C ASN A 19 8.85 10.83 1.06
N ASP A 20 9.84 11.29 0.30
CA ASP A 20 10.18 12.72 0.18
C ASP A 20 9.04 13.58 -0.39
N ASP A 21 8.16 12.98 -1.20
CA ASP A 21 6.95 13.63 -1.74
C ASP A 21 5.80 13.73 -0.71
N GLY A 22 6.04 13.29 0.52
CA GLY A 22 5.10 13.24 1.62
C GLY A 22 4.19 12.02 1.61
N SER A 23 4.22 11.17 0.57
CA SER A 23 3.43 9.93 0.54
C SER A 23 3.93 8.93 1.59
N ILE A 24 3.04 8.05 2.04
CA ILE A 24 3.34 7.00 3.02
C ILE A 24 3.23 5.65 2.33
N GLU A 25 4.26 4.82 2.46
CA GLU A 25 4.27 3.43 2.00
C GLU A 25 4.19 2.51 3.22
N LEU A 26 3.20 1.63 3.25
CA LEU A 26 3.05 0.58 4.23
C LEU A 26 3.29 -0.78 3.56
N GLU A 27 4.41 -1.41 3.90
CA GLU A 27 4.81 -2.71 3.38
C GLU A 27 4.55 -3.79 4.42
N CYS A 28 3.91 -4.88 4.01
CA CYS A 28 3.66 -6.05 4.83
C CYS A 28 4.17 -7.29 4.10
N PHE A 29 5.16 -7.96 4.69
CA PHE A 29 5.65 -9.23 4.19
C PHE A 29 4.89 -10.38 4.85
N LEU A 30 4.44 -11.33 4.03
CA LEU A 30 3.70 -12.49 4.49
C LEU A 30 4.02 -13.74 3.68
N GLU A 31 3.74 -14.90 4.25
CA GLU A 31 3.85 -16.19 3.59
C GLU A 31 2.48 -16.89 3.59
N ALA A 32 2.02 -17.40 2.45
CA ALA A 32 0.73 -18.07 2.32
C ALA A 32 0.70 -19.01 1.10
N ALA A 33 -0.04 -20.11 1.22
CA ALA A 33 -0.35 -20.99 0.09
C ALA A 33 -1.78 -21.52 0.24
N PRO A 34 -2.70 -21.28 -0.72
CA PRO A 34 -2.52 -20.59 -2.00
C PRO A 34 -2.30 -19.07 -1.86
N ALA A 35 -2.17 -18.37 -2.99
CA ALA A 35 -1.97 -16.92 -3.01
C ALA A 35 -3.05 -16.18 -2.18
N PRO A 36 -2.64 -15.23 -1.32
CA PRO A 36 -3.55 -14.55 -0.40
C PRO A 36 -4.38 -13.46 -1.10
N ASP A 37 -5.58 -13.21 -0.57
CA ASP A 37 -6.36 -11.99 -0.84
C ASP A 37 -6.01 -10.95 0.24
N ILE A 38 -5.55 -9.76 -0.17
CA ILE A 38 -5.09 -8.71 0.75
C ILE A 38 -6.09 -7.57 0.77
N ARG A 39 -6.53 -7.20 1.97
CA ARG A 39 -7.43 -6.05 2.21
C ARG A 39 -6.83 -5.17 3.28
N TRP A 40 -6.84 -3.87 3.02
CA TRP A 40 -6.35 -2.86 3.95
C TRP A 40 -7.54 -2.16 4.61
N PHE A 41 -7.42 -1.88 5.91
CA PHE A 41 -8.47 -1.23 6.69
C PHE A 41 -7.92 -0.02 7.45
N TYR A 42 -8.72 1.02 7.55
CA TYR A 42 -8.49 2.16 8.44
C TYR A 42 -9.76 2.45 9.21
N GLU A 43 -9.69 2.43 10.55
CA GLU A 43 -10.84 2.64 11.44
C GLU A 43 -12.08 1.81 11.04
N GLN A 44 -11.87 0.53 10.74
CA GLN A 44 -12.90 -0.44 10.29
C GLN A 44 -13.47 -0.20 8.89
N LYS A 45 -13.04 0.83 8.18
CA LYS A 45 -13.38 1.05 6.77
C LYS A 45 -12.37 0.38 5.87
N GLU A 46 -12.86 -0.45 4.97
CA GLU A 46 -12.03 -1.03 3.90
C GLU A 46 -11.52 0.08 2.98
N ILE A 47 -10.22 0.08 2.74
CA ILE A 47 -9.57 0.94 1.78
C ILE A 47 -9.73 0.27 0.41
N MET A 48 -10.19 1.03 -0.58
CA MET A 48 -10.27 0.57 -1.96
C MET A 48 -9.12 1.17 -2.76
N ASP A 49 -8.63 0.42 -3.74
CA ASP A 49 -7.64 0.93 -4.68
C ASP A 49 -8.22 2.13 -5.46
N GLY A 50 -7.40 3.17 -5.64
CA GLY A 50 -7.76 4.38 -6.38
C GLY A 50 -7.70 5.67 -5.55
N GLY A 51 -7.75 6.80 -6.28
CA GLY A 51 -7.64 8.14 -5.70
C GLY A 51 -6.29 8.34 -4.98
N ARG A 52 -6.33 8.35 -3.65
CA ARG A 52 -5.15 8.55 -2.79
C ARG A 52 -4.48 7.24 -2.39
N PHE A 53 -5.12 6.10 -2.59
CA PHE A 53 -4.60 4.80 -2.18
C PHE A 53 -4.19 4.00 -3.41
N LYS A 54 -3.03 3.36 -3.34
CA LYS A 54 -2.60 2.38 -4.33
C LYS A 54 -2.17 1.11 -3.62
N MET A 55 -2.67 -0.03 -4.07
CA MET A 55 -2.37 -1.34 -3.48
C MET A 55 -1.61 -2.20 -4.49
N ASP A 56 -0.55 -2.86 -4.05
CA ASP A 56 0.23 -3.79 -4.86
C ASP A 56 0.50 -5.07 -4.05
N LEU A 57 0.41 -6.23 -4.69
CA LEU A 57 0.83 -7.52 -4.12
C LEU A 57 1.91 -8.12 -5.03
N LYS A 58 3.09 -8.35 -4.47
CA LYS A 58 4.23 -8.90 -5.21
C LYS A 58 4.62 -10.26 -4.63
N GLN A 59 4.68 -11.27 -5.49
CA GLN A 59 5.28 -12.55 -5.12
C GLN A 59 6.80 -12.39 -5.04
N LYS A 60 7.40 -12.80 -3.92
CA LYS A 60 8.83 -12.72 -3.61
C LYS A 60 9.51 -14.09 -3.54
N GLY A 61 8.74 -15.17 -3.53
CA GLY A 61 9.16 -16.57 -3.55
C GLY A 61 7.95 -17.48 -3.70
N ASP A 62 8.13 -18.80 -3.56
CA ASP A 62 7.07 -19.79 -3.82
C ASP A 62 5.79 -19.49 -3.03
N ASP A 63 5.92 -19.32 -1.71
CA ASP A 63 4.81 -18.99 -0.81
C ASP A 63 4.95 -17.60 -0.18
N ALA A 64 5.87 -16.76 -0.66
CA ALA A 64 6.22 -15.49 -0.02
C ALA A 64 5.71 -14.29 -0.81
N TYR A 65 5.13 -13.30 -0.14
CA TYR A 65 4.48 -12.12 -0.71
C TYR A 65 4.88 -10.85 0.03
N SER A 66 4.97 -9.75 -0.71
CA SER A 66 5.06 -8.39 -0.16
C SER A 66 3.84 -7.62 -0.63
N ALA A 67 2.96 -7.29 0.31
CA ALA A 67 1.80 -6.43 0.12
C ALA A 67 2.18 -4.99 0.45
N VAL A 68 1.86 -4.06 -0.45
CA VAL A 68 2.21 -2.64 -0.30
C VAL A 68 0.95 -1.80 -0.43
N LEU A 69 0.74 -0.90 0.53
CA LEU A 69 -0.24 0.17 0.46
C LEU A 69 0.50 1.51 0.39
N LEU A 70 0.34 2.21 -0.73
CA LEU A 70 0.81 3.57 -0.91
C LEU A 70 -0.33 4.56 -0.66
N ILE A 71 -0.09 5.53 0.21
CA ILE A 71 -1.01 6.61 0.57
C ILE A 71 -0.42 7.92 0.06
N LYS A 72 -0.98 8.45 -1.03
CA LYS A 72 -0.59 9.74 -1.59
C LYS A 72 -1.13 10.86 -0.69
N VAL A 73 -0.23 11.63 -0.09
CA VAL A 73 -0.61 12.87 0.58
C VAL A 73 -1.04 13.89 -0.47
N PHE A 74 -2.09 14.65 -0.15
CA PHE A 74 -2.76 15.56 -1.08
C PHE A 74 -1.90 16.80 -1.34
N THR A 75 -0.82 16.68 -2.11
CA THR A 75 -0.06 17.81 -2.66
C THR A 75 -0.87 18.63 -3.66
N THR A 76 -2.12 18.26 -3.95
CA THR A 76 -3.03 19.07 -4.76
C THR A 76 -3.23 20.47 -4.18
N LEU A 77 -3.09 20.67 -2.85
CA LEU A 77 -3.14 22.02 -2.28
C LEU A 77 -1.99 22.91 -2.79
N LEU A 78 -0.79 22.35 -2.97
CA LEU A 78 0.36 23.06 -3.57
C LEU A 78 0.19 23.27 -5.07
N LEU A 79 -0.46 22.35 -5.79
CA LEU A 79 -0.83 22.56 -7.21
C LEU A 79 -1.88 23.66 -7.38
N PHE A 80 -2.87 23.77 -6.48
CA PHE A 80 -3.81 24.91 -6.47
C PHE A 80 -3.14 26.22 -6.07
N PHE A 81 -2.18 26.19 -5.14
CA PHE A 81 -1.35 27.35 -4.81
C PHE A 81 -0.48 27.79 -5.99
N PHE A 82 0.18 26.88 -6.71
CA PHE A 82 1.02 27.23 -7.86
C PHE A 82 0.23 27.64 -9.11
N GLN A 83 -1.00 27.16 -9.31
CA GLN A 83 -1.86 27.66 -10.40
C GLN A 83 -2.48 29.04 -10.09
N SER A 84 -2.67 29.39 -8.81
CA SER A 84 -3.09 30.75 -8.41
C SER A 84 -1.93 31.75 -8.40
N VAL A 85 -0.67 31.30 -8.22
CA VAL A 85 0.54 32.11 -8.44
C VAL A 85 0.99 31.98 -9.90
N ARG A 86 0.09 32.25 -10.85
CA ARG A 86 0.51 32.75 -12.16
C ARG A 86 0.82 34.23 -11.94
N PHE A 87 2.09 34.61 -12.13
CA PHE A 87 2.51 36.01 -12.22
C PHE A 87 1.57 36.74 -13.19
N SER A 88 0.66 37.56 -12.66
CA SER A 88 0.10 38.66 -13.45
C SER A 88 1.17 39.73 -13.47
N ASN A 89 1.64 40.02 -14.68
CA ASN A 89 2.25 41.29 -15.02
C ASN A 89 1.25 42.43 -14.82
#